data_AF-A0A812GSK1-F1
#
_entry.id   AF-A0A812GSK1-F1
#
_cell.length_a   1.000
_cell.length_b   1.000
_cell.length_c   1.000
_cell.angle_alpha   90.00
_cell.angle_beta   90.00
_cell.angle_gamma   90.00
#
_symmetry.space_group_name_H-M   'P 1'
#
loop_
_entity.id
_entity.type
_entity.pdbx_description
1 polymer ?
#
loop_
_entity_poly.entity_id
_entity_poly.type
_entity_poly.pdbx_seq_one_letter_code
_entity_poly.pdbx_strand_id
1 'polypeptide(L)'
;MVYQAKILFLSLLVIGSWRLVVKNSTFLEWFELPSRMQEMGLPKKLPTWLKQPLHYYVILYFMLGVLLYNSLHDTVKIMRQTDFMDVWAFHLPDSVPQEERNFPRWLFSISAYTPLASIATFVVSVGHTLMHYCAIRGIELKRVVDQDRAILVIALPAVYGAMAFKSVIRMWILFTGCRIESECGSPGSPWETKKTFILDAYDSNYDTADLYEAYALYLFAQLCMSQVAKRTSDSGTSTLTHTVEALTMQGVMSFVIVCFLQATYKMALTIYVSLTDDTTLPGLSPYLTGAGLVASSAAISNVITVEHSLETYLHDFRPSAKFWSAKVLVSIAFLQQTILSILSHFLGAGFTDLQQNLLYSSLICYEVLLVSFFHMYAWRTSEPWLKCATQEPLLSGGH
;
A
#
# COMPACT_ATOMS: atom_id res chain seq x y z
N MET A 1 -5.68 -3.17 19.19
CA MET A 1 -4.67 -2.77 18.18
C MET A 1 -4.56 -3.73 16.99
N VAL A 2 -5.00 -4.98 17.14
CA VAL A 2 -4.94 -6.08 16.14
C VAL A 2 -5.68 -5.80 14.82
N TYR A 3 -6.60 -4.84 14.77
CA TYR A 3 -7.50 -4.65 13.62
C TYR A 3 -6.97 -3.75 12.50
N GLN A 4 -5.77 -3.17 12.59
CA GLN A 4 -5.37 -2.13 11.63
C GLN A 4 -5.15 -2.63 10.19
N ALA A 5 -4.45 -3.75 10.00
CA ALA A 5 -4.34 -4.40 8.69
C ALA A 5 -5.73 -4.78 8.16
N LYS A 6 -6.62 -5.29 9.04
CA LYS A 6 -8.02 -5.60 8.70
C LYS A 6 -8.81 -4.36 8.27
N ILE A 7 -8.61 -3.23 8.95
CA ILE A 7 -9.25 -1.95 8.61
C ILE A 7 -8.77 -1.47 7.25
N LEU A 8 -7.46 -1.50 6.97
CA LEU A 8 -6.95 -1.12 5.65
C LEU A 8 -7.46 -2.07 4.57
N PHE A 9 -7.35 -3.39 4.77
CA PHE A 9 -7.82 -4.39 3.83
C PHE A 9 -9.33 -4.21 3.52
N LEU A 10 -10.16 -4.04 4.55
CA LEU A 10 -11.58 -3.76 4.38
C LEU A 10 -11.82 -2.43 3.64
N SER A 11 -11.02 -1.40 3.95
CA SER A 11 -11.09 -0.12 3.24
C SER A 11 -10.75 -0.28 1.76
N LEU A 12 -9.74 -1.09 1.43
CA LEU A 12 -9.36 -1.40 0.04
C LEU A 12 -10.46 -2.18 -0.68
N LEU A 13 -11.12 -3.13 0.00
CA LEU A 13 -12.29 -3.81 -0.54
C LEU A 13 -13.43 -2.83 -0.81
N VAL A 14 -13.74 -1.96 0.16
CA VAL A 14 -14.78 -0.94 0.01
C VAL A 14 -14.45 0.02 -1.14
N ILE A 15 -13.20 0.48 -1.26
CA ILE A 15 -12.74 1.33 -2.37
C ILE A 15 -12.84 0.59 -3.70
N GLY A 16 -12.43 -0.68 -3.76
CA GLY A 16 -12.52 -1.52 -4.96
C GLY A 16 -13.96 -1.73 -5.41
N SER A 17 -14.84 -2.13 -4.48
CA SER A 17 -16.28 -2.26 -4.71
C SER A 17 -16.91 -0.93 -5.14
N TRP A 18 -16.55 0.17 -4.48
CA TRP A 18 -16.98 1.51 -4.84
C TRP A 18 -16.59 1.86 -6.27
N ARG A 19 -15.34 1.60 -6.67
CA ARG A 19 -14.89 1.83 -8.06
C ARG A 19 -15.63 0.97 -9.07
N LEU A 20 -15.94 -0.29 -8.76
CA LEU A 20 -16.73 -1.15 -9.64
C LEU A 20 -18.15 -0.59 -9.82
N VAL A 21 -18.78 -0.15 -8.75
CA VAL A 21 -20.12 0.49 -8.79
C VAL A 21 -20.08 1.77 -9.62
N VAL A 22 -19.07 2.64 -9.40
CA VAL A 22 -18.90 3.90 -10.15
C VAL A 22 -18.61 3.63 -11.63
N LYS A 23 -17.82 2.60 -11.95
CA LYS A 23 -17.45 2.25 -13.34
C LYS A 23 -18.64 1.69 -14.12
N ASN A 24 -19.48 0.88 -13.47
CA ASN A 24 -20.53 0.12 -14.16
C ASN A 24 -21.87 0.87 -14.30
N SER A 25 -21.98 2.06 -13.68
CA SER A 25 -23.23 2.82 -13.70
C SER A 25 -23.07 4.17 -14.39
N THR A 26 -24.18 4.65 -14.95
CA THR A 26 -24.56 6.06 -14.88
C THR A 26 -24.60 6.50 -13.40
N PHE A 27 -23.48 6.45 -12.69
CA PHE A 27 -23.38 6.78 -11.26
C PHE A 27 -23.87 8.20 -10.95
N LEU A 28 -23.80 9.07 -11.96
CA LEU A 28 -24.40 10.40 -11.95
C LEU A 28 -25.94 10.38 -11.85
N GLU A 29 -26.62 9.33 -12.33
CA GLU A 29 -28.05 9.09 -12.19
C GLU A 29 -28.41 8.51 -10.81
N TRP A 30 -27.50 7.76 -10.17
CA TRP A 30 -27.71 7.27 -8.79
C TRP A 30 -27.76 8.37 -7.72
N PHE A 31 -27.19 9.54 -8.02
CA PHE A 31 -27.36 10.74 -7.19
C PHE A 31 -28.61 11.53 -7.51
N GLU A 32 -29.50 11.00 -8.36
CA GLU A 32 -30.89 11.44 -8.35
C GLU A 32 -31.54 10.92 -7.06
N LEU A 33 -31.83 11.85 -6.15
CA LEU A 33 -32.50 11.51 -4.90
C LEU A 33 -33.79 10.74 -5.21
N PRO A 34 -34.14 9.70 -4.42
CA PRO A 34 -35.40 8.98 -4.59
C PRO A 34 -36.56 9.98 -4.70
N SER A 35 -37.55 9.71 -5.57
CA SER A 35 -38.71 10.61 -5.78
C SER A 35 -39.35 11.06 -4.46
N ARG A 36 -39.40 10.17 -3.47
CA ARG A 36 -39.88 10.43 -2.11
C ARG A 36 -39.10 11.52 -1.35
N MET A 37 -37.81 11.68 -1.61
CA MET A 37 -37.00 12.78 -1.07
C MET A 37 -37.12 14.05 -1.91
N GLN A 38 -37.40 13.94 -3.21
CA GLN A 38 -37.73 15.09 -4.06
C GLN A 38 -39.06 15.72 -3.62
N GLU A 39 -40.03 14.91 -3.19
CA GLU A 39 -41.29 15.37 -2.58
C GLU A 39 -41.06 16.17 -1.27
N MET A 40 -39.94 15.95 -0.58
CA MET A 40 -39.54 16.75 0.60
C MET A 40 -38.83 18.06 0.24
N GLY A 41 -38.79 18.44 -1.05
CA GLY A 41 -38.16 19.67 -1.53
C GLY A 41 -36.64 19.62 -1.65
N LEU A 42 -36.02 18.43 -1.55
CA LEU A 42 -34.58 18.27 -1.80
C LEU A 42 -34.27 18.40 -3.30
N PRO A 43 -33.14 19.03 -3.67
CA PRO A 43 -32.77 19.20 -5.07
C PRO A 43 -32.58 17.84 -5.75
N LYS A 44 -33.13 17.70 -6.96
CA LYS A 44 -33.07 16.46 -7.75
C LYS A 44 -31.64 15.91 -7.91
N LYS A 45 -30.65 16.79 -7.94
CA LYS A 45 -29.23 16.41 -8.03
C LYS A 45 -28.50 16.79 -6.75
N LEU A 46 -27.73 15.85 -6.23
CA LEU A 46 -26.79 16.10 -5.14
C LEU A 46 -25.87 17.29 -5.50
N PRO A 47 -25.69 18.28 -4.61
CA PRO A 47 -24.79 19.40 -4.87
C PRO A 47 -23.38 18.93 -5.22
N THR A 48 -22.73 19.60 -6.17
CA THR A 48 -21.36 19.25 -6.61
C THR A 48 -20.36 19.28 -5.46
N TRP A 49 -20.54 20.17 -4.48
CA TRP A 49 -19.71 20.25 -3.28
C TRP A 49 -19.82 19.00 -2.38
N LEU A 50 -20.93 18.27 -2.42
CA LEU A 50 -21.12 17.04 -1.64
C LEU A 50 -20.53 15.81 -2.35
N LYS A 51 -20.39 15.85 -3.69
CA LYS A 51 -19.73 14.78 -4.47
C LYS A 51 -18.23 14.71 -4.18
N GLN A 52 -17.62 15.86 -3.93
CA GLN A 52 -16.18 16.00 -3.69
C GLN A 52 -15.64 15.20 -2.49
N PRO A 53 -16.21 15.31 -1.27
CA PRO A 53 -15.75 14.52 -0.12
C PRO A 53 -16.06 13.02 -0.24
N LEU A 54 -16.99 12.63 -1.10
CA LEU A 54 -17.36 11.23 -1.34
C LEU A 54 -16.44 10.52 -2.35
N HIS A 55 -15.42 11.20 -2.89
CA HIS A 55 -14.43 10.53 -3.73
C HIS A 55 -13.60 9.54 -2.90
N TYR A 56 -13.35 8.37 -3.50
CA TYR A 56 -12.69 7.25 -2.82
C TYR A 56 -11.29 7.58 -2.29
N TYR A 57 -10.55 8.51 -2.90
CA TYR A 57 -9.23 8.91 -2.38
C TYR A 57 -9.35 9.72 -1.08
N VAL A 58 -10.44 10.45 -0.85
CA VAL A 58 -10.69 11.12 0.44
C VAL A 58 -10.89 10.07 1.52
N ILE A 59 -11.69 9.04 1.23
CA ILE A 59 -11.89 7.89 2.12
C ILE A 59 -10.55 7.20 2.39
N LEU A 60 -9.76 6.91 1.35
CA LEU A 60 -8.45 6.28 1.48
C LEU A 60 -7.51 7.07 2.41
N TYR A 61 -7.30 8.37 2.13
CA TYR A 61 -6.40 9.21 2.91
C TYR A 61 -6.93 9.50 4.31
N PHE A 62 -8.24 9.59 4.50
CA PHE A 62 -8.84 9.67 5.83
C PHE A 62 -8.53 8.42 6.64
N MET A 63 -8.74 7.23 6.07
CA MET A 63 -8.44 5.96 6.73
C MET A 63 -6.94 5.83 7.04
N LEU A 64 -6.06 6.21 6.12
CA LEU A 64 -4.62 6.25 6.35
C LEU A 64 -4.25 7.24 7.46
N GLY A 65 -4.89 8.41 7.52
CA GLY A 65 -4.70 9.40 8.58
C GLY A 65 -5.13 8.87 9.95
N VAL A 66 -6.27 8.17 10.02
CA VAL A 66 -6.74 7.50 11.25
C VAL A 66 -5.77 6.39 11.68
N LEU A 67 -5.27 5.59 10.74
CA LEU A 67 -4.27 4.55 11.02
C LEU A 67 -2.97 5.17 11.56
N LEU A 68 -2.47 6.23 10.92
CA LEU A 68 -1.26 6.94 11.34
C LEU A 68 -1.45 7.58 12.72
N TYR A 69 -2.57 8.26 12.97
CA TYR A 69 -2.89 8.85 14.27
C TYR A 69 -2.89 7.79 15.39
N ASN A 70 -3.54 6.65 15.15
CA ASN A 70 -3.54 5.55 16.11
C ASN A 70 -2.14 4.99 16.37
N SER A 71 -1.32 4.85 15.32
CA SER A 71 0.09 4.41 15.46
C SER A 71 0.94 5.41 16.24
N LEU A 72 0.75 6.71 16.03
CA LEU A 72 1.43 7.75 16.81
C LEU A 72 1.00 7.72 18.28
N HIS A 73 -0.29 7.55 18.54
CA HIS A 73 -0.82 7.41 19.89
C HIS A 73 -0.24 6.17 20.60
N ASP A 74 -0.18 5.02 19.91
CA ASP A 74 0.44 3.80 20.45
C ASP A 74 1.94 3.99 20.72
N THR A 75 2.66 4.69 19.84
CA THR A 75 4.07 5.05 20.00
C THR A 75 4.28 5.88 21.27
N VAL A 76 3.52 6.97 21.45
CA VAL A 76 3.60 7.83 22.64
C VAL A 76 3.27 7.04 23.90
N LYS A 77 2.28 6.16 23.85
CA LYS A 77 1.91 5.31 24.98
C LYS A 77 3.04 4.35 25.37
N ILE A 78 3.63 3.65 24.40
CA ILE A 78 4.76 2.74 24.65
C ILE A 78 5.94 3.52 25.22
N MET A 79 6.33 4.64 24.59
CA MET A 79 7.42 5.49 25.08
C MET A 79 7.21 5.96 26.51
N ARG A 80 5.98 6.31 26.91
CA ARG A 80 5.70 6.71 28.30
C ARG A 80 5.74 5.53 29.27
N GLN A 81 5.30 4.35 28.86
CA GLN A 81 5.29 3.16 29.71
C GLN A 81 6.69 2.58 29.95
N THR A 82 7.61 2.80 29.01
CA THR A 82 8.99 2.29 29.07
C THR A 82 10.01 3.34 29.50
N ASP A 83 9.56 4.46 30.08
CA ASP A 83 10.40 5.61 30.43
C ASP A 83 11.37 6.02 29.30
N PHE A 84 10.79 6.24 28.11
CA PHE A 84 11.49 6.53 26.85
C PHE A 84 12.45 5.42 26.39
N MET A 85 11.98 4.17 26.50
CA MET A 85 12.71 2.95 26.15
C MET A 85 13.97 2.71 26.99
N ASP A 86 13.92 3.03 28.28
CA ASP A 86 14.93 2.56 29.21
C ASP A 86 14.83 1.03 29.36
N VAL A 87 15.96 0.36 29.15
CA VAL A 87 16.06 -1.11 29.18
C VAL A 87 15.63 -1.67 30.54
N TRP A 88 15.85 -0.90 31.61
CA TRP A 88 15.46 -1.28 32.97
C TRP A 88 13.95 -1.24 33.20
N ALA A 89 13.19 -0.55 32.34
CA ALA A 89 11.73 -0.45 32.43
C ALA A 89 11.00 -1.55 31.61
N PHE A 90 11.73 -2.49 30.99
CA PHE A 90 11.12 -3.53 30.16
C PHE A 90 10.48 -4.62 31.02
N HIS A 91 9.23 -4.95 30.70
CA HIS A 91 8.42 -5.92 31.44
C HIS A 91 8.41 -7.28 30.71
N LEU A 92 9.59 -7.84 30.48
CA LEU A 92 9.73 -9.14 29.81
C LEU A 92 9.64 -10.30 30.82
N PRO A 93 8.90 -11.38 30.52
CA PRO A 93 8.90 -12.59 31.33
C PRO A 93 10.29 -13.23 31.43
N ASP A 94 10.56 -13.94 32.52
CA ASP A 94 11.82 -14.67 32.69
C ASP A 94 12.02 -15.80 31.68
N SER A 95 10.96 -16.24 31.00
CA SER A 95 11.03 -17.23 29.92
C SER A 95 11.62 -16.68 28.62
N VAL A 96 11.75 -15.36 28.47
CA VAL A 96 12.28 -14.76 27.23
C VAL A 96 13.78 -15.02 27.13
N PRO A 97 14.28 -15.58 26.01
CA PRO A 97 15.72 -15.81 25.79
C PRO A 97 16.55 -14.53 25.99
N GLN A 98 17.74 -14.66 26.59
CA GLN A 98 18.58 -13.50 26.92
C GLN A 98 19.00 -12.70 25.67
N GLU A 99 19.18 -13.37 24.54
CA GLU A 99 19.50 -12.74 23.25
C GLU A 99 18.38 -11.82 22.75
N GLU A 100 17.11 -12.16 23.01
CA GLU A 100 15.96 -11.34 22.63
C GLU A 100 15.76 -10.13 23.55
N ARG A 101 16.24 -10.21 24.79
CA ARG A 101 16.22 -9.07 25.74
C ARG A 101 17.22 -7.98 25.36
N ASN A 102 18.23 -8.31 24.56
CA ASN A 102 19.23 -7.35 24.14
C ASN A 102 18.62 -6.43 23.07
N PHE A 103 18.29 -5.20 23.46
CA PHE A 103 17.83 -4.16 22.55
C PHE A 103 18.93 -3.12 22.29
N PRO A 104 19.61 -3.17 21.13
CA PRO A 104 20.74 -2.27 20.87
C PRO A 104 20.30 -0.80 20.76
N ARG A 105 21.00 0.10 21.45
CA ARG A 105 20.68 1.55 21.47
C ARG A 105 20.71 2.20 20.08
N TRP A 106 21.58 1.74 19.19
CA TRP A 106 21.63 2.26 17.82
C TRP A 106 20.37 1.87 17.03
N LEU A 107 19.87 0.65 17.23
CA LEU A 107 18.65 0.17 16.57
C LEU A 107 17.42 0.90 17.12
N PHE A 108 17.40 1.15 18.42
CA PHE A 108 16.43 2.06 19.01
C PHE A 108 16.48 3.45 18.36
N SER A 109 17.68 4.04 18.25
CA SER A 109 17.84 5.37 17.67
C SER A 109 17.29 5.45 16.24
N ILE A 110 17.56 4.45 15.39
CA ILE A 110 17.01 4.38 14.02
C ILE A 110 15.49 4.23 14.06
N SER A 111 14.95 3.35 14.89
CA SER A 111 13.50 3.13 14.95
C SER A 111 12.73 4.31 15.57
N ALA A 112 13.34 5.07 16.48
CA ALA A 112 12.70 6.18 17.18
C ALA A 112 12.32 7.36 16.27
N TYR A 113 13.01 7.54 15.14
CA TYR A 113 12.69 8.59 14.16
C TYR A 113 11.69 8.15 13.07
N THR A 114 11.27 6.88 13.05
CA THR A 114 10.27 6.36 12.10
C THR A 114 8.90 7.06 12.17
N PRO A 115 8.37 7.52 13.33
CA PRO A 115 7.13 8.28 13.36
C PRO A 115 7.21 9.56 12.53
N LEU A 116 8.34 10.27 12.59
CA LEU A 116 8.56 11.50 11.83
C LEU A 116 8.63 11.21 10.34
N ALA A 117 9.34 10.16 9.94
CA ALA A 117 9.42 9.74 8.55
C ALA A 117 8.03 9.40 7.98
N SER A 118 7.21 8.63 8.72
CA SER A 118 5.86 8.26 8.26
C SER A 118 4.89 9.44 8.22
N ILE A 119 4.98 10.40 9.14
CA ILE A 119 4.22 11.67 9.05
C ILE A 119 4.62 12.44 7.79
N ALA A 120 5.92 12.57 7.53
CA ALA A 120 6.42 13.28 6.35
C ALA A 120 5.94 12.61 5.06
N THR A 121 6.03 11.27 4.96
CA THR A 121 5.53 10.49 3.81
C THR A 121 4.05 10.74 3.59
N PHE A 122 3.24 10.69 4.65
CA PHE A 122 1.80 10.94 4.57
C PHE A 122 1.49 12.35 4.08
N VAL A 123 2.14 13.38 4.64
CA VAL A 123 1.95 14.78 4.24
C VAL A 123 2.34 15.00 2.78
N VAL A 124 3.46 14.43 2.34
CA VAL A 124 3.93 14.52 0.95
C VAL A 124 2.92 13.86 -0.01
N SER A 125 2.46 12.64 0.28
CA SER A 125 1.48 11.93 -0.55
C SER A 125 0.11 12.63 -0.61
N VAL A 126 -0.37 13.17 0.53
CA VAL A 126 -1.60 13.97 0.57
C VAL A 126 -1.44 15.24 -0.26
N GLY A 127 -0.37 16.00 -0.05
CA GLY A 127 -0.10 17.23 -0.80
C GLY A 127 -0.03 16.97 -2.31
N HIS A 128 0.64 15.90 -2.71
CA HIS A 128 0.73 15.50 -4.12
C HIS A 128 -0.61 15.09 -4.71
N THR A 129 -1.42 14.33 -3.96
CA THR A 129 -2.78 13.98 -4.37
C THR A 129 -3.67 15.21 -4.50
N LEU A 130 -3.56 16.17 -3.56
CA LEU A 130 -4.30 17.43 -3.61
C LEU A 130 -3.92 18.25 -4.85
N MET A 131 -2.63 18.27 -5.25
CA MET A 131 -2.23 18.92 -6.50
C MET A 131 -2.91 18.29 -7.72
N HIS A 132 -2.95 16.96 -7.81
CA HIS A 132 -3.67 16.25 -8.88
C HIS A 132 -5.17 16.54 -8.84
N TYR A 133 -5.76 16.50 -7.65
CA TYR A 133 -7.17 16.82 -7.45
C TYR A 133 -7.52 18.25 -7.89
N CYS A 134 -6.72 19.24 -7.51
CA CYS A 134 -6.91 20.63 -7.92
C CYS A 134 -6.79 20.81 -9.44
N ALA A 135 -5.92 20.04 -10.11
CA ALA A 135 -5.80 20.05 -11.56
C ALA A 135 -7.03 19.45 -12.28
N ILE A 136 -7.79 18.58 -11.61
CA ILE A 136 -9.00 17.94 -12.13
C ILE A 136 -10.25 18.81 -11.92
N ARG A 137 -10.21 19.75 -10.97
CA ARG A 137 -11.38 20.52 -10.56
C ARG A 137 -11.95 21.31 -11.75
N GLY A 138 -13.16 20.93 -12.18
CA GLY A 138 -13.86 21.55 -13.31
C GLY A 138 -13.86 20.74 -14.60
N ILE A 139 -13.18 19.59 -14.65
CA ILE A 139 -13.16 18.67 -15.79
C ILE A 139 -14.25 17.59 -15.60
N GLU A 140 -14.86 17.17 -16.70
CA GLU A 140 -15.93 16.18 -16.73
C GLU A 140 -15.45 14.79 -16.27
N LEU A 141 -16.18 14.14 -15.34
CA LEU A 141 -15.77 12.94 -14.62
C LEU A 141 -15.32 11.76 -15.51
N LYS A 142 -15.94 11.58 -16.69
CA LYS A 142 -15.60 10.49 -17.63
C LYS A 142 -14.17 10.60 -18.18
N ARG A 143 -13.59 11.80 -18.19
CA ARG A 143 -12.24 12.07 -18.72
C ARG A 143 -11.12 11.86 -17.68
N VAL A 144 -11.47 11.48 -16.44
CA VAL A 144 -10.55 11.46 -15.28
C VAL A 144 -9.98 10.06 -15.01
N VAL A 145 -10.34 9.02 -15.77
CA VAL A 145 -9.95 7.62 -15.46
C VAL A 145 -8.44 7.41 -15.33
N ASP A 146 -7.65 8.06 -16.20
CA ASP A 146 -6.19 7.93 -16.20
C ASP A 146 -5.54 8.69 -15.03
N GLN A 147 -6.11 9.84 -14.65
CA GLN A 147 -5.71 10.59 -13.45
C GLN A 147 -6.05 9.84 -12.17
N ASP A 148 -7.23 9.22 -12.13
CA ASP A 148 -7.70 8.40 -11.01
C ASP A 148 -6.75 7.22 -10.75
N ARG A 149 -6.27 6.58 -11.83
CA ARG A 149 -5.23 5.53 -11.76
C ARG A 149 -3.92 6.09 -11.19
N ALA A 150 -3.46 7.24 -11.71
CA ALA A 150 -2.23 7.88 -11.23
C ALA A 150 -2.30 8.24 -9.74
N ILE A 151 -3.42 8.78 -9.26
CA ILE A 151 -3.63 9.12 -7.84
C ILE A 151 -3.49 7.89 -6.94
N LEU A 152 -4.02 6.74 -7.36
CA LEU A 152 -3.90 5.49 -6.59
C LEU A 152 -2.45 4.99 -6.54
N VAL A 153 -1.70 5.13 -7.63
CA VAL A 153 -0.25 4.85 -7.64
C VAL A 153 0.52 5.81 -6.73
N ILE A 154 0.14 7.10 -6.72
CA ILE A 154 0.76 8.13 -5.86
C ILE A 154 0.56 7.84 -4.37
N ALA A 155 -0.55 7.21 -3.99
CA ALA A 155 -0.84 6.86 -2.59
C ALA A 155 -0.01 5.66 -2.06
N LEU A 156 0.68 4.93 -2.93
CA LEU A 156 1.47 3.75 -2.58
C LEU A 156 2.47 3.97 -1.42
N PRO A 157 3.30 5.04 -1.40
CA PRO A 157 4.25 5.25 -0.32
C PRO A 157 3.59 5.52 1.03
N ALA A 158 2.43 6.18 1.05
CA ALA A 158 1.68 6.43 2.29
C ALA A 158 1.10 5.14 2.88
N VAL A 159 0.61 4.22 2.02
CA VAL A 159 0.13 2.90 2.45
C VAL A 159 1.28 2.10 3.06
N TYR A 160 2.41 1.99 2.34
CA TYR A 160 3.60 1.29 2.82
C TYR A 160 4.15 1.89 4.10
N GLY A 161 4.29 3.22 4.17
CA GLY A 161 4.82 3.91 5.36
C GLY A 161 3.93 3.73 6.59
N ALA A 162 2.61 3.67 6.42
CA ALA A 162 1.69 3.38 7.52
C ALA A 162 1.83 1.93 8.02
N MET A 163 1.92 0.96 7.11
CA MET A 163 2.08 -0.47 7.44
C MET A 163 3.45 -0.76 8.07
N ALA A 164 4.53 -0.25 7.50
CA ALA A 164 5.88 -0.41 8.01
C ALA A 164 6.05 0.23 9.40
N PHE A 165 5.51 1.45 9.60
CA PHE A 165 5.54 2.07 10.93
C PHE A 165 4.77 1.27 11.97
N LYS A 166 3.64 0.66 11.58
CA LYS A 166 2.92 -0.22 12.49
C LYS A 166 3.74 -1.48 12.82
N SER A 167 4.48 -2.00 11.87
CA SER A 167 5.39 -3.13 12.07
C SER A 167 6.54 -2.76 13.05
N VAL A 168 7.08 -1.54 12.98
CA VAL A 168 8.03 -1.01 13.99
C VAL A 168 7.43 -1.05 15.41
N ILE A 169 6.20 -0.55 15.58
CA ILE A 169 5.50 -0.55 16.88
C ILE A 169 5.33 -1.97 17.41
N ARG A 170 5.05 -2.95 16.55
CA ARG A 170 4.92 -4.36 16.96
C ARG A 170 6.24 -4.95 17.45
N MET A 171 7.34 -4.62 16.78
CA MET A 171 8.66 -5.05 17.25
C MET A 171 9.00 -4.39 18.58
N TRP A 172 8.65 -3.11 18.78
CA TRP A 172 8.79 -2.47 20.09
C TRP A 172 7.97 -3.15 21.19
N ILE A 173 6.75 -3.59 20.90
CA ILE A 173 5.94 -4.37 21.85
C ILE A 173 6.67 -5.65 22.27
N LEU A 174 7.30 -6.37 21.32
CA LEU A 174 8.08 -7.57 21.62
C LEU A 174 9.34 -7.26 22.45
N PHE A 175 10.09 -6.20 22.14
CA PHE A 175 11.29 -5.85 22.90
C PHE A 175 10.98 -5.34 24.32
N THR A 176 9.86 -4.66 24.50
CA THR A 176 9.57 -3.95 25.76
C THR A 176 8.72 -4.75 26.74
N GLY A 177 8.06 -5.81 26.27
CA GLY A 177 7.06 -6.50 27.06
C GLY A 177 5.73 -5.75 27.20
N CYS A 178 5.66 -4.50 26.72
CA CYS A 178 4.54 -3.62 27.02
C CYS A 178 3.28 -4.06 26.27
N ARG A 179 2.16 -4.16 27.01
CA ARG A 179 0.81 -4.44 26.48
C ARG A 179 0.57 -5.86 25.93
N ILE A 180 1.55 -6.77 26.01
CA ILE A 180 1.37 -8.15 25.52
C ILE A 180 0.16 -8.82 26.19
N GLU A 181 0.01 -8.66 27.51
CA GLU A 181 -1.10 -9.27 28.25
C GLU A 181 -2.47 -8.73 27.85
N SER A 182 -2.54 -7.46 27.45
CA SER A 182 -3.81 -6.82 27.06
C SER A 182 -4.21 -7.08 25.62
N GLU A 183 -3.29 -7.56 24.78
CA GLU A 183 -3.49 -7.63 23.33
C GLU A 183 -3.35 -9.02 22.72
N CYS A 184 -2.70 -9.95 23.41
CA CYS A 184 -2.31 -11.23 22.83
C CYS A 184 -2.73 -12.42 23.70
N GLY A 185 -3.80 -13.08 23.28
CA GLY A 185 -4.28 -14.36 23.82
C GLY A 185 -4.88 -14.27 25.23
N SER A 186 -5.21 -15.43 25.77
CA SER A 186 -5.71 -15.58 27.14
C SER A 186 -4.63 -15.19 28.17
N PRO A 187 -4.99 -14.59 29.32
CA PRO A 187 -4.05 -14.33 30.42
C PRO A 187 -3.29 -15.60 30.79
N GLY A 188 -1.96 -15.54 30.82
CA GLY A 188 -1.10 -16.70 31.10
C GLY A 188 -0.66 -17.52 29.88
N SER A 189 -1.02 -17.13 28.65
CA SER A 189 -0.48 -17.80 27.46
C SER A 189 1.06 -17.72 27.40
N PRO A 190 1.75 -18.78 26.91
CA PRO A 190 3.21 -18.82 26.78
C PRO A 190 3.76 -17.67 25.93
N TRP A 191 5.00 -17.25 26.22
CA TRP A 191 5.70 -16.20 25.45
C TRP A 191 5.73 -16.51 23.95
N GLU A 192 6.05 -17.75 23.56
CA GLU A 192 6.15 -18.14 22.15
C GLU A 192 4.84 -17.99 21.38
N THR A 193 3.70 -18.26 22.02
CA THR A 193 2.38 -18.06 21.41
C THR A 193 2.11 -16.57 21.17
N LYS A 194 2.42 -15.72 22.16
CA LYS A 194 2.28 -14.26 22.05
C LYS A 194 3.22 -13.66 21.00
N LYS A 195 4.48 -14.14 20.97
CA LYS A 195 5.49 -13.75 20.00
C LYS A 195 5.05 -14.09 18.58
N THR A 196 4.64 -15.34 18.36
CA THR A 196 4.11 -15.81 17.07
C THR A 196 2.92 -14.96 16.62
N PHE A 197 1.96 -14.68 17.50
CA PHE A 197 0.81 -13.82 17.17
C PHE A 197 1.21 -12.41 16.74
N ILE A 198 2.19 -11.78 17.41
CA ILE A 198 2.66 -10.44 17.05
C ILE A 198 3.44 -10.47 15.73
N LEU A 199 4.22 -11.52 15.48
CA LEU A 199 4.95 -11.74 14.23
C LEU A 199 3.99 -12.00 13.05
N ASP A 200 2.96 -12.80 13.23
CA ASP A 200 1.91 -13.01 12.22
C ASP A 200 1.20 -11.71 11.87
N ALA A 201 0.94 -10.89 12.89
CA ALA A 201 0.37 -9.58 12.67
C ALA A 201 1.36 -8.72 11.86
N TYR A 202 2.63 -8.63 12.30
CA TYR A 202 3.71 -7.91 11.59
C TYR A 202 3.75 -8.28 10.11
N ASP A 203 3.70 -9.57 9.80
CA ASP A 203 3.65 -10.13 8.46
C ASP A 203 2.41 -9.67 7.69
N SER A 204 1.23 -9.72 8.33
CA SER A 204 -0.04 -9.30 7.73
C SER A 204 -0.04 -7.82 7.31
N ASN A 205 0.73 -6.95 7.99
CA ASN A 205 0.89 -5.56 7.55
C ASN A 205 1.60 -5.49 6.19
N TYR A 206 2.66 -6.28 6.00
CA TYR A 206 3.40 -6.32 4.74
C TYR A 206 2.59 -6.99 3.64
N ASP A 207 1.88 -8.09 3.92
CA ASP A 207 1.00 -8.70 2.92
C ASP A 207 -0.10 -7.73 2.44
N THR A 208 -0.59 -6.86 3.33
CA THR A 208 -1.56 -5.82 2.98
C THR A 208 -0.93 -4.71 2.13
N ALA A 209 0.32 -4.34 2.43
CA ALA A 209 1.08 -3.38 1.63
C ALA A 209 1.39 -3.94 0.23
N ASP A 210 1.83 -5.19 0.14
CA ASP A 210 2.12 -5.93 -1.10
C ASP A 210 0.86 -6.06 -1.97
N LEU A 211 -0.31 -6.32 -1.37
CA LEU A 211 -1.58 -6.32 -2.09
C LEU A 211 -1.89 -4.95 -2.71
N TYR A 212 -1.65 -3.87 -1.95
CA TYR A 212 -1.83 -2.53 -2.49
C TYR A 212 -0.81 -2.22 -3.60
N GLU A 213 0.43 -2.70 -3.46
CA GLU A 213 1.46 -2.59 -4.49
C GLU A 213 1.06 -3.28 -5.79
N ALA A 214 0.65 -4.54 -5.71
CA ALA A 214 0.20 -5.31 -6.86
C ALA A 214 -0.96 -4.59 -7.56
N TYR A 215 -1.90 -4.04 -6.78
CA TYR A 215 -2.99 -3.25 -7.32
C TYR A 215 -2.52 -1.94 -7.97
N ALA A 216 -1.61 -1.20 -7.35
CA ALA A 216 -1.01 0.00 -7.94
C ALA A 216 -0.28 -0.32 -9.25
N LEU A 217 0.47 -1.42 -9.30
CA LEU A 217 1.16 -1.90 -10.50
C LEU A 217 0.17 -2.27 -11.62
N TYR A 218 -0.96 -2.89 -11.28
CA TYR A 218 -2.05 -3.15 -12.22
C TYR A 218 -2.60 -1.85 -12.82
N LEU A 219 -2.86 -0.84 -11.99
CA LEU A 219 -3.35 0.45 -12.47
C LEU A 219 -2.32 1.18 -13.32
N PHE A 220 -1.05 1.06 -12.97
CA PHE A 220 0.06 1.59 -13.76
C PHE A 220 0.15 0.91 -15.13
N ALA A 221 0.08 -0.42 -15.19
CA ALA A 221 0.09 -1.17 -16.44
C ALA A 221 -1.09 -0.78 -17.34
N GLN A 222 -2.30 -0.66 -16.77
CA GLN A 222 -3.46 -0.15 -17.51
C GLN A 222 -3.26 1.26 -18.05
N LEU A 223 -2.65 2.13 -17.27
CA LEU A 223 -2.35 3.49 -17.70
C LEU A 223 -1.39 3.48 -18.90
N CYS A 224 -0.31 2.70 -18.83
CA CYS A 224 0.61 2.53 -19.96
C CYS A 224 -0.10 2.01 -21.21
N MET A 225 -0.91 0.95 -21.09
CA MET A 225 -1.63 0.36 -22.23
C MET A 225 -2.66 1.34 -22.83
N SER A 226 -3.34 2.13 -22.00
CA SER A 226 -4.26 3.16 -22.49
C SER A 226 -3.56 4.25 -23.31
N GLN A 227 -2.33 4.60 -22.95
CA GLN A 227 -1.54 5.59 -23.71
C GLN A 227 -1.03 5.01 -25.02
N VAL A 228 -0.63 3.73 -25.01
CA VAL A 228 -0.20 3.03 -26.24
C VAL A 228 -1.37 2.89 -27.20
N ALA A 229 -2.54 2.46 -26.72
CA ALA A 229 -3.75 2.29 -27.55
C ALA A 229 -4.17 3.59 -28.25
N LYS A 230 -4.07 4.74 -27.57
CA LYS A 230 -4.34 6.07 -28.14
C LYS A 230 -3.39 6.47 -29.27
N ARG A 231 -2.18 5.89 -29.31
CA ARG A 231 -1.17 6.20 -30.34
C ARG A 231 -1.21 5.22 -31.50
N THR A 232 -1.59 3.97 -31.23
CA THR A 232 -1.60 2.91 -32.23
C THR A 232 -2.87 2.86 -33.05
N SER A 233 -3.96 3.49 -32.58
CA SER A 233 -5.17 3.75 -33.38
C SER A 233 -4.87 4.42 -34.72
N ASP A 234 -3.82 5.24 -34.77
CA ASP A 234 -3.48 6.05 -35.94
C ASP A 234 -2.53 5.32 -36.90
N SER A 235 -1.83 4.29 -36.43
CA SER A 235 -0.67 3.70 -37.12
C SER A 235 -0.91 2.31 -37.73
N GLY A 236 -2.09 1.72 -37.56
CA GLY A 236 -2.41 0.38 -38.09
C GLY A 236 -1.69 -0.80 -37.41
N THR A 237 -0.95 -0.56 -36.32
CA THR A 237 -0.19 -1.59 -35.57
C THR A 237 -0.99 -2.25 -34.44
N SER A 238 -2.33 -2.23 -34.52
CA SER A 238 -3.23 -2.59 -33.42
C SER A 238 -3.09 -4.03 -32.91
N THR A 239 -2.82 -5.00 -33.80
CA THR A 239 -2.73 -6.42 -33.43
C THR A 239 -1.54 -6.73 -32.51
N LEU A 240 -0.38 -6.13 -32.78
CA LEU A 240 0.81 -6.33 -31.94
C LEU A 240 0.60 -5.73 -30.55
N THR A 241 0.03 -4.53 -30.51
CA THR A 241 -0.30 -3.84 -29.25
C THR A 241 -1.25 -4.65 -28.39
N HIS A 242 -2.32 -5.21 -28.98
CA HIS A 242 -3.26 -6.04 -28.24
C HIS A 242 -2.61 -7.29 -27.63
N THR A 243 -1.67 -7.90 -28.34
CA THR A 243 -0.96 -9.09 -27.83
C THR A 243 -0.07 -8.73 -26.64
N VAL A 244 0.71 -7.64 -26.75
CA VAL A 244 1.58 -7.14 -25.68
C VAL A 244 0.76 -6.71 -24.46
N GLU A 245 -0.37 -6.03 -24.69
CA GLU A 245 -1.32 -5.65 -23.66
C GLU A 245 -1.84 -6.88 -22.91
N ALA A 246 -2.39 -7.86 -23.62
CA ALA A 246 -2.94 -9.06 -23.01
C ALA A 246 -1.92 -9.81 -22.15
N LEU A 247 -0.70 -10.01 -22.67
CA LEU A 247 0.37 -10.71 -21.95
C LEU A 247 0.81 -9.94 -20.69
N THR A 248 0.97 -8.63 -20.80
CA THR A 248 1.35 -7.78 -19.66
C THR A 248 0.29 -7.82 -18.58
N MET A 249 -0.97 -7.64 -18.98
CA MET A 249 -2.10 -7.63 -18.06
C MET A 249 -2.28 -8.99 -17.39
N GLN A 250 -2.02 -10.11 -18.09
CA GLN A 250 -2.07 -11.45 -17.50
C GLN A 250 -1.05 -11.62 -16.37
N GLY A 251 0.21 -11.23 -16.58
CA GLY A 251 1.26 -11.34 -15.55
C GLY A 251 0.94 -10.49 -14.32
N VAL A 252 0.53 -9.24 -14.52
CA VAL A 252 0.21 -8.33 -13.42
C VAL A 252 -1.07 -8.77 -12.68
N MET A 253 -2.08 -9.28 -13.39
CA MET A 253 -3.28 -9.85 -12.76
C MET A 253 -2.97 -11.10 -11.93
N SER A 254 -2.09 -11.97 -12.41
CA SER A 254 -1.64 -13.12 -11.64
C SER A 254 -0.98 -12.70 -10.32
N PHE A 255 -0.16 -11.65 -10.35
CA PHE A 255 0.45 -11.09 -9.14
C PHE A 255 -0.61 -10.54 -8.16
N VAL A 256 -1.58 -9.75 -8.64
CA VAL A 256 -2.69 -9.25 -7.81
C VAL A 256 -3.47 -10.38 -7.14
N ILE A 257 -3.80 -11.43 -7.88
CA ILE A 257 -4.55 -12.58 -7.36
C ILE A 257 -3.75 -13.28 -6.25
N VAL A 258 -2.45 -13.52 -6.46
CA VAL A 258 -1.61 -14.19 -5.47
C VAL A 258 -1.48 -13.35 -4.19
N CYS A 259 -1.20 -12.05 -4.30
CA CYS A 259 -1.15 -11.16 -3.13
C CYS A 259 -2.50 -11.10 -2.40
N PHE A 260 -3.61 -11.12 -3.13
CA PHE A 260 -4.95 -11.13 -2.54
C PHE A 260 -5.19 -12.42 -1.74
N LEU A 261 -4.84 -13.57 -2.30
CA LEU A 261 -4.94 -14.87 -1.62
C LEU A 261 -4.04 -14.93 -0.39
N GLN A 262 -2.80 -14.43 -0.49
CA GLN A 262 -1.85 -14.37 0.62
C GLN A 262 -2.38 -13.50 1.78
N ALA A 263 -2.79 -12.26 1.48
CA ALA A 263 -3.34 -11.35 2.49
C ALA A 263 -4.62 -11.91 3.14
N THR A 264 -5.51 -12.51 2.32
CA THR A 264 -6.75 -13.12 2.83
C THR A 264 -6.46 -14.32 3.72
N TYR A 265 -5.54 -15.20 3.32
CA TYR A 265 -5.14 -16.38 4.09
C TYR A 265 -4.51 -15.98 5.43
N LYS A 266 -3.53 -15.07 5.46
CA LYS A 266 -2.92 -14.64 6.72
C LYS A 266 -3.90 -13.91 7.63
N MET A 267 -4.83 -13.12 7.06
CA MET A 267 -5.89 -12.49 7.84
C MET A 267 -6.84 -13.54 8.45
N ALA A 268 -7.24 -14.55 7.68
CA ALA A 268 -8.07 -15.65 8.16
C ALA A 268 -7.34 -16.47 9.24
N LEU A 269 -6.06 -16.75 9.06
CA LEU A 269 -5.18 -17.41 10.04
C LEU A 269 -5.12 -16.61 11.34
N THR A 270 -4.88 -15.30 11.26
CA THR A 270 -4.84 -14.41 12.44
C THR A 270 -6.18 -14.41 13.19
N ILE A 271 -7.31 -14.43 12.47
CA ILE A 271 -8.65 -14.53 13.07
C ILE A 271 -8.84 -15.89 13.73
N TYR A 272 -8.44 -16.97 13.05
CA TYR A 272 -8.56 -18.33 13.57
C TYR A 272 -7.76 -18.52 14.86
N VAL A 273 -6.47 -18.20 14.85
CA VAL A 273 -5.59 -18.30 16.02
C VAL A 273 -6.14 -17.47 17.19
N SER A 274 -6.69 -16.28 16.90
CA SER A 274 -7.33 -15.43 17.92
C SER A 274 -8.60 -16.03 18.54
N LEU A 275 -9.25 -17.00 17.88
CA LEU A 275 -10.50 -17.62 18.34
C LEU A 275 -10.26 -18.99 18.99
N THR A 276 -9.27 -19.75 18.52
CA THR A 276 -9.05 -21.14 18.93
C THR A 276 -7.84 -21.32 19.85
N ASP A 277 -6.95 -20.34 19.97
CA ASP A 277 -5.60 -20.47 20.56
C ASP A 277 -4.78 -21.63 19.93
N ASP A 278 -5.18 -22.14 18.75
CA ASP A 278 -4.55 -23.25 18.05
C ASP A 278 -3.74 -22.75 16.85
N THR A 279 -2.44 -23.05 16.85
CA THR A 279 -1.49 -22.67 15.80
C THR A 279 -1.27 -23.77 14.75
N THR A 280 -1.98 -24.90 14.82
CA THR A 280 -1.69 -26.11 14.00
C THR A 280 -2.29 -26.10 12.58
N LEU A 281 -2.68 -24.94 12.04
CA LEU A 281 -3.23 -24.89 10.68
C LEU A 281 -2.22 -25.36 9.61
N PRO A 282 -2.68 -26.04 8.55
CA PRO A 282 -1.82 -26.61 7.53
C PRO A 282 -1.00 -25.54 6.80
N GLY A 283 0.25 -25.89 6.50
CA GLY A 283 1.30 -25.00 5.97
C GLY A 283 1.10 -24.57 4.52
N LEU A 284 0.05 -23.79 4.24
CA LEU A 284 -0.14 -23.15 2.93
C LEU A 284 0.75 -21.91 2.75
N SER A 285 1.19 -21.29 3.85
CA SER A 285 2.01 -20.07 3.86
C SER A 285 3.26 -20.18 2.95
N PRO A 286 4.12 -21.22 3.04
CA PRO A 286 5.31 -21.30 2.20
C PRO A 286 5.00 -21.40 0.71
N TYR A 287 3.90 -22.08 0.34
CA TYR A 287 3.46 -22.19 -1.06
C TYR A 287 2.96 -20.85 -1.60
N LEU A 288 2.22 -20.09 -0.80
CA LEU A 288 1.76 -18.76 -1.19
C LEU A 288 2.92 -17.78 -1.32
N THR A 289 3.89 -17.81 -0.40
CA THR A 289 5.12 -17.01 -0.51
C THR A 289 5.90 -17.34 -1.78
N GLY A 290 6.07 -18.64 -2.09
CA GLY A 290 6.73 -19.08 -3.32
C GLY A 290 5.97 -18.64 -4.59
N ALA A 291 4.64 -18.77 -4.59
CA ALA A 291 3.80 -18.28 -5.68
C ALA A 291 3.90 -16.76 -5.84
N GLY A 292 3.97 -16.02 -4.72
CA GLY A 292 4.14 -14.57 -4.70
C GLY A 292 5.45 -14.13 -5.33
N LEU A 293 6.55 -14.83 -5.03
CA LEU A 293 7.85 -14.60 -5.64
C LEU A 293 7.85 -14.83 -7.16
N VAL A 294 7.24 -15.94 -7.61
CA VAL A 294 7.15 -16.25 -9.05
C VAL A 294 6.26 -15.24 -9.77
N ALA A 295 5.09 -14.93 -9.21
CA ALA A 295 4.13 -14.00 -9.82
C ALA A 295 4.67 -12.55 -9.86
N SER A 296 5.33 -12.08 -8.81
CA SER A 296 5.98 -10.77 -8.78
C SER A 296 7.11 -10.69 -9.82
N SER A 297 7.96 -11.71 -9.90
CA SER A 297 9.04 -11.78 -10.90
C SER A 297 8.49 -11.75 -12.33
N ALA A 298 7.43 -12.50 -12.61
CA ALA A 298 6.76 -12.49 -13.90
C ALA A 298 6.12 -11.12 -14.23
N ALA A 299 5.47 -10.49 -13.24
CA ALA A 299 4.88 -9.16 -13.42
C ALA A 299 5.95 -8.09 -13.69
N ILE A 300 7.05 -8.07 -12.94
CA ILE A 300 8.18 -7.15 -13.16
C ILE A 300 8.80 -7.37 -14.55
N SER A 301 9.04 -8.63 -14.93
CA SER A 301 9.58 -8.98 -16.24
C SER A 301 8.70 -8.43 -17.37
N ASN A 302 7.38 -8.66 -17.29
CA ASN A 302 6.43 -8.14 -18.29
C ASN A 302 6.42 -6.61 -18.34
N VAL A 303 6.48 -5.95 -17.18
CA VAL A 303 6.56 -4.48 -17.08
C VAL A 303 7.85 -3.95 -17.71
N ILE A 304 9.00 -4.61 -17.49
CA ILE A 304 10.28 -4.28 -18.13
C ILE A 304 10.19 -4.48 -19.66
N THR A 305 9.60 -5.59 -20.12
CA THR A 305 9.41 -5.84 -21.55
C THR A 305 8.55 -4.76 -22.20
N VAL A 306 7.49 -4.30 -21.54
CA VAL A 306 6.66 -3.19 -22.01
C VAL A 306 7.44 -1.89 -22.08
N GLU A 307 8.22 -1.57 -21.05
CA GLU A 307 9.05 -0.36 -21.03
C GLU A 307 9.98 -0.32 -22.23
N HIS A 308 10.74 -1.39 -22.48
CA HIS A 308 11.67 -1.46 -23.60
C HIS A 308 10.99 -1.53 -24.96
N SER A 309 9.90 -2.29 -25.08
CA SER A 309 9.24 -2.50 -26.38
C SER A 309 8.40 -1.31 -26.82
N LEU A 310 7.88 -0.52 -25.86
CA LEU A 310 6.94 0.58 -26.12
C LEU A 310 7.51 1.96 -25.78
N GLU A 311 8.81 2.08 -25.50
CA GLU A 311 9.46 3.35 -25.16
C GLU A 311 9.16 4.45 -26.17
N THR A 312 9.23 4.12 -27.48
CA THR A 312 8.94 5.05 -28.58
C THR A 312 7.51 5.59 -28.53
N TYR A 313 6.52 4.74 -28.17
CA TYR A 313 5.12 5.15 -28.07
C TYR A 313 4.82 5.93 -26.79
N LEU A 314 5.64 5.76 -25.76
CA LEU A 314 5.48 6.35 -24.45
C LEU A 314 6.34 7.60 -24.23
N HIS A 315 7.09 8.10 -25.21
CA HIS A 315 8.03 9.21 -25.01
C HIS A 315 7.42 10.42 -24.26
N ASP A 316 6.20 10.84 -24.62
CA ASP A 316 5.49 11.96 -23.96
C ASP A 316 4.99 11.62 -22.54
N PHE A 317 4.80 10.34 -22.26
CA PHE A 317 4.44 9.82 -20.95
C PHE A 317 5.65 9.77 -20.00
N ARG A 318 6.88 9.98 -20.48
CA ARG A 318 8.12 9.91 -19.67
C ARG A 318 8.16 8.63 -18.81
N PRO A 319 8.07 7.45 -19.44
CA PRO A 319 7.86 6.18 -18.77
C PRO A 319 8.94 5.94 -17.71
N SER A 320 10.21 6.13 -18.04
CA SER A 320 11.34 5.69 -17.21
C SER A 320 11.21 6.15 -15.75
N ALA A 321 10.91 7.43 -15.50
CA ALA A 321 10.75 7.93 -14.13
C ALA A 321 9.59 7.25 -13.38
N LYS A 322 8.47 6.99 -14.07
CA LYS A 322 7.29 6.32 -13.49
C LYS A 322 7.50 4.83 -13.31
N PHE A 323 8.17 4.17 -14.25
CA PHE A 323 8.58 2.77 -14.13
C PHE A 323 9.54 2.58 -12.96
N TRP A 324 10.54 3.46 -12.80
CA TRP A 324 11.38 3.48 -11.61
C TRP A 324 10.55 3.68 -10.34
N SER A 325 9.54 4.56 -10.35
CA SER A 325 8.72 4.81 -9.17
C SER A 325 7.96 3.57 -8.70
N ALA A 326 7.50 2.74 -9.66
CA ALA A 326 6.84 1.47 -9.37
C ALA A 326 7.83 0.34 -9.02
N LYS A 327 9.02 0.31 -9.63
CA LYS A 327 10.03 -0.73 -9.44
C LYS A 327 10.81 -0.60 -8.14
N VAL A 328 11.06 0.64 -7.69
CA VAL A 328 11.93 0.93 -6.55
C VAL A 328 11.41 0.27 -5.29
N LEU A 329 10.09 0.28 -5.03
CA LEU A 329 9.52 -0.33 -3.83
C LEU A 329 9.69 -1.85 -3.82
N VAL A 330 9.27 -2.54 -4.89
CA VAL A 330 9.48 -3.99 -5.02
C VAL A 330 10.96 -4.35 -4.87
N SER A 331 11.86 -3.61 -5.54
CA SER A 331 13.29 -3.90 -5.53
C SER A 331 13.93 -3.69 -4.16
N ILE A 332 13.52 -2.63 -3.46
CA ILE A 332 14.01 -2.32 -2.12
C ILE A 332 13.64 -3.44 -1.14
N ALA A 333 12.38 -3.87 -1.12
CA ALA A 333 11.93 -4.91 -0.19
C ALA A 333 12.76 -6.21 -0.32
N PHE A 334 12.96 -6.68 -1.56
CA PHE A 334 13.75 -7.88 -1.82
C PHE A 334 15.25 -7.69 -1.55
N LEU A 335 15.82 -6.57 -2.00
CA LEU A 335 17.24 -6.28 -1.83
C LEU A 335 17.58 -6.15 -0.34
N GLN A 336 16.73 -5.47 0.42
CA GLN A 336 16.96 -5.22 1.83
C GLN A 336 16.89 -6.52 2.66
N GLN A 337 15.92 -7.40 2.43
CA GLN A 337 15.87 -8.71 3.09
C GLN A 337 17.12 -9.54 2.77
N THR A 338 17.57 -9.52 1.51
CA THR A 338 18.78 -10.21 1.08
C THR A 338 20.02 -9.65 1.76
N ILE A 339 20.20 -8.33 1.75
CA ILE A 339 21.34 -7.65 2.38
C ILE A 339 21.35 -7.91 3.89
N LEU A 340 20.20 -7.82 4.56
CA LEU A 340 20.12 -8.07 6.00
C LEU A 340 20.45 -9.52 6.35
N SER A 341 20.02 -10.48 5.54
CA SER A 341 20.33 -11.91 5.72
C SER A 341 21.82 -12.22 5.49
N ILE A 342 22.43 -11.54 4.52
CA ILE A 342 23.88 -11.63 4.27
C ILE A 342 24.64 -10.99 5.43
N LEU A 343 24.22 -9.80 5.86
CA LEU A 343 24.88 -9.05 6.93
C LEU A 343 24.80 -9.78 8.28
N SER A 344 23.66 -10.42 8.59
CA SER A 344 23.50 -11.23 9.79
C SER A 344 24.43 -12.44 9.79
N HIS A 345 24.66 -13.06 8.63
CA HIS A 345 25.61 -14.15 8.48
C HIS A 345 27.08 -13.70 8.64
N PHE A 346 27.46 -12.55 8.06
CA PHE A 346 28.87 -12.11 8.06
C PHE A 346 29.34 -11.45 9.35
N LEU A 347 28.48 -10.77 10.11
CA LEU A 347 28.91 -9.99 11.28
C LEU A 347 29.25 -10.84 12.52
N GLY A 348 29.09 -12.16 12.50
CA GLY A 348 29.53 -13.11 13.54
C GLY A 348 28.80 -13.01 14.89
N ALA A 349 28.26 -11.84 15.24
CA ALA A 349 27.43 -11.57 16.41
C ALA A 349 25.93 -11.59 16.12
N GLY A 350 25.53 -12.32 15.06
CA GLY A 350 24.17 -12.60 14.56
C GLY A 350 23.05 -11.71 15.10
N PHE A 351 22.48 -10.88 14.22
CA PHE A 351 21.20 -10.24 14.51
C PHE A 351 20.15 -11.27 14.88
N THR A 352 19.43 -11.06 15.98
CA THR A 352 18.22 -11.86 16.23
C THR A 352 17.16 -11.51 15.20
N ASP A 353 16.25 -12.44 14.92
CA ASP A 353 15.16 -12.21 13.95
C ASP A 353 14.34 -10.96 14.31
N LEU A 354 14.13 -10.70 15.60
CA LEU A 354 13.44 -9.49 16.08
C LEU A 354 14.20 -8.20 15.75
N GLN A 355 15.53 -8.22 15.91
CA GLN A 355 16.37 -7.06 15.56
C GLN A 355 16.39 -6.84 14.05
N GLN A 356 16.48 -7.91 13.26
CA GLN A 356 16.42 -7.85 11.81
C GLN A 356 15.07 -7.28 11.33
N ASN A 357 13.96 -7.76 11.88
CA ASN A 357 12.61 -7.28 11.55
C ASN A 357 12.38 -5.81 11.94
N LEU A 358 12.88 -5.39 13.11
CA LEU A 358 12.80 -3.99 13.53
C LEU A 358 13.64 -3.08 12.62
N LEU A 359 14.87 -3.49 12.30
CA LEU A 359 15.72 -2.75 11.37
C LEU A 359 15.08 -2.68 9.99
N TYR A 360 14.56 -3.81 9.51
CA TYR A 360 13.87 -3.90 8.23
C TYR A 360 12.73 -2.89 8.13
N SER A 361 11.81 -2.93 9.10
CA SER A 361 10.64 -2.05 9.12
C SER A 361 10.99 -0.58 9.28
N SER A 362 12.04 -0.30 10.05
CA SER A 362 12.49 1.08 10.25
C SER A 362 13.06 1.67 8.96
N LEU A 363 13.90 0.92 8.24
CA LEU A 363 14.48 1.34 6.96
C LEU A 363 13.41 1.57 5.89
N ILE A 364 12.41 0.68 5.79
CA ILE A 364 11.28 0.86 4.87
C ILE A 364 10.57 2.19 5.11
N CYS A 365 10.40 2.63 6.36
CA CYS A 365 9.78 3.94 6.66
C CYS A 365 10.56 5.13 6.07
N TYR A 366 11.89 5.06 6.03
CA TYR A 366 12.74 6.09 5.43
C TYR A 366 12.77 5.98 3.90
N GLU A 367 12.81 4.77 3.37
CA GLU A 367 12.86 4.54 1.93
C GLU A 367 11.57 4.98 1.25
N VAL A 368 10.40 4.68 1.83
CA VAL A 368 9.11 5.13 1.30
C VAL A 368 8.96 6.65 1.35
N LEU A 369 9.63 7.33 2.30
CA LEU A 369 9.71 8.79 2.32
C LEU A 369 10.47 9.30 1.08
N LEU A 370 11.63 8.72 0.78
CA LEU A 370 12.38 9.05 -0.44
C LEU A 370 11.58 8.76 -1.71
N VAL A 371 10.88 7.62 -1.74
CA VAL A 371 9.99 7.26 -2.85
C VAL A 371 8.84 8.27 -2.98
N SER A 372 8.28 8.77 -1.88
CA SER A 372 7.22 9.79 -1.93
C SER A 372 7.68 11.09 -2.58
N PHE A 373 8.91 11.55 -2.29
CA PHE A 373 9.50 12.68 -2.99
C PHE A 373 9.77 12.37 -4.46
N PHE A 374 10.24 11.16 -4.76
CA PHE A 374 10.43 10.72 -6.13
C PHE A 374 9.11 10.66 -6.92
N HIS A 375 8.01 10.26 -6.27
CA HIS A 375 6.67 10.28 -6.87
C HIS A 375 6.28 11.71 -7.28
N MET A 376 6.53 12.71 -6.44
CA MET A 376 6.28 14.12 -6.81
C MET A 376 7.03 14.53 -8.08
N TYR A 377 8.27 14.05 -8.25
CA TYR A 377 9.07 14.30 -9.43
C TYR A 377 8.53 13.57 -10.68
N ALA A 378 8.20 12.28 -10.53
CA ALA A 378 7.81 11.39 -11.63
C ALA A 378 6.37 11.61 -12.13
N TRP A 379 5.45 12.08 -11.27
CA TRP A 379 4.03 12.20 -11.56
C TRP A 379 3.55 13.65 -11.47
N ARG A 380 4.04 14.50 -12.39
CA ARG A 380 3.69 15.93 -12.41
C ARG A 380 2.28 16.15 -12.97
N THR A 381 1.56 17.09 -12.40
CA THR A 381 0.20 17.47 -12.84
C THR A 381 0.18 18.21 -14.17
N SER A 382 1.31 18.77 -14.59
CA SER A 382 1.43 19.58 -15.80
C SER A 382 1.71 18.78 -17.08
N GLU A 383 1.75 17.45 -17.00
CA GLU A 383 2.21 16.62 -18.12
C GLU A 383 1.23 16.59 -19.31
N PRO A 384 1.72 16.56 -20.56
CA PRO A 384 0.87 16.68 -21.75
C PRO A 384 -0.19 15.58 -21.88
N TRP A 385 0.14 14.34 -21.50
CA TRP A 385 -0.79 13.20 -21.59
C TRP A 385 -2.05 13.37 -20.73
N LEU A 386 -1.97 14.19 -19.67
CA LEU A 386 -3.12 14.59 -18.85
C LEU A 386 -4.04 15.57 -19.60
N LYS A 387 -3.47 16.42 -20.47
CA LYS A 387 -4.21 17.45 -21.22
C LYS A 387 -4.86 16.90 -22.49
N CYS A 388 -4.20 15.97 -23.20
CA CYS A 388 -4.73 15.38 -24.44
C CYS A 388 -6.11 14.73 -24.25
N ALA A 389 -6.39 14.15 -23.07
CA ALA A 389 -7.70 13.60 -22.75
C ALA A 389 -8.85 14.65 -22.75
N THR A 390 -8.52 15.95 -22.77
CA THR A 390 -9.50 17.04 -22.68
C THR A 390 -9.98 17.53 -24.05
N GLN A 391 -9.27 17.24 -25.15
CA GLN A 391 -9.47 17.92 -26.44
C GLN A 391 -10.33 17.17 -27.48
N GLU A 392 -10.65 15.89 -27.30
CA GLU A 392 -11.59 15.15 -28.18
C GLU A 392 -13.04 15.18 -27.62
N PRO A 393 -14.11 15.52 -28.38
CA PRO A 393 -14.26 16.41 -29.52
C PRO A 393 -15.48 17.36 -29.35
N LEU A 394 -15.25 18.67 -29.14
CA LEU A 394 -16.31 19.67 -29.42
C LEU A 394 -16.43 19.98 -30.93
N LEU A 395 -15.53 19.43 -31.74
CA LEU A 395 -15.40 19.74 -33.17
C LEU A 395 -16.03 18.71 -34.11
N SER A 396 -16.50 17.55 -33.61
CA SER A 396 -17.14 16.52 -34.46
C SER A 396 -18.67 16.58 -34.47
N GLY A 397 -19.29 17.61 -33.86
CA GLY A 397 -20.74 17.79 -33.78
C GLY A 397 -21.34 18.76 -34.80
N GLY A 398 -20.57 19.20 -35.80
CA GLY A 398 -21.01 20.17 -36.80
C GLY A 398 -20.75 19.68 -38.22
N HIS A 399 -21.51 18.69 -38.69
CA HIS A 399 -21.75 18.44 -40.11
C HIS A 399 -23.13 17.84 -40.35
#